data_AF-A0A7W9EHV4-F1
#
_entry.id   AF-A0A7W9EHV4-F1
#
_cell.length_a   1.000
_cell.length_b   1.000
_cell.length_c   1.000
_cell.angle_alpha   90.00
_cell.angle_beta   90.00
_cell.angle_gamma   90.00
#
_symmetry.space_group_name_H-M   'P 1'
#
loop_
_entity.id
_entity.type
_entity.pdbx_description
1 polymer ?
#
loop_
_entity_poly.entity_id
_entity_poly.type
_entity_poly.pdbx_seq_one_letter_code
_entity_poly.pdbx_strand_id
1 'polypeptide(L)'
;MALSPIIVAEPFDDRDGDGRIIFGTLNRKKYGVSEAFYQGQNAAGEYIYWPKGYTPVVAPPPPPAPPPPPPPATPGTATLANGEAFLQSDTLTVGFNAFGGIGTVYAAPEGFRTDTATGLKRVGLYRPPLDDAILQGRAIEGFVIEASGARAANMQLTGFSQIKGAFVDPTHWQGSFNGLHIDQVVTLDGDRLVFAVTLSNRSGKAITGLRYARAFDPDQSDRYLTTNKVIAPGAVESTLDGGGKITLRTDAASAYVAITAYNTASVIGRARPLGHSKTADEVVQLVIPCADLPAGGSVTTTIEIITSA
;
A
#
# COMPACT_ATOMS: atom_id res chain seq x y z
N MET A 1 47.21 -29.31 -36.64
CA MET A 1 45.84 -29.23 -36.08
C MET A 1 45.58 -27.79 -35.71
N ALA A 2 44.56 -27.16 -36.30
CA ALA A 2 44.18 -25.80 -35.95
C ALA A 2 43.43 -25.83 -34.62
N LEU A 3 43.83 -24.98 -33.66
CA LEU A 3 43.09 -24.79 -32.41
C LEU A 3 41.89 -23.90 -32.71
N SER A 4 40.68 -24.40 -32.45
CA SER A 4 39.47 -23.58 -32.50
C SER A 4 39.48 -22.59 -31.34
N PRO A 5 39.17 -21.30 -31.57
CA PRO A 5 39.05 -20.33 -30.49
C PRO A 5 37.87 -20.67 -29.58
N ILE A 6 38.07 -20.54 -28.27
CA ILE A 6 37.01 -20.61 -27.27
C ILE A 6 36.37 -19.23 -27.18
N ILE A 7 35.09 -19.14 -27.53
CA ILE A 7 34.30 -17.91 -27.41
C ILE A 7 33.56 -17.97 -26.07
N VAL A 8 33.77 -16.96 -25.23
CA VAL A 8 33.10 -16.78 -23.93
C VAL A 8 32.05 -15.67 -24.10
N ALA A 9 30.79 -15.93 -23.71
CA ALA A 9 29.65 -15.03 -23.98
C ALA A 9 29.39 -14.05 -22.83
N GLU A 10 29.55 -12.73 -23.04
CA GLU A 10 29.36 -11.69 -22.02
C GLU A 10 27.90 -11.53 -21.52
N PRO A 11 27.68 -11.00 -20.28
CA PRO A 11 28.69 -10.56 -19.31
C PRO A 11 29.17 -11.72 -18.41
N PHE A 12 30.49 -11.84 -18.22
CA PHE A 12 31.10 -12.85 -17.34
C PHE A 12 31.56 -12.22 -16.02
N ASP A 13 31.24 -12.88 -14.91
CA ASP A 13 31.58 -12.51 -13.54
C ASP A 13 32.71 -13.42 -13.06
N ASP A 14 33.90 -12.85 -12.83
CA ASP A 14 35.09 -13.52 -12.30
C ASP A 14 34.99 -13.83 -10.80
N ARG A 15 33.93 -13.35 -10.13
CA ARG A 15 33.57 -13.51 -8.71
C ARG A 15 34.58 -13.00 -7.68
N ASP A 16 35.84 -12.82 -8.03
CA ASP A 16 36.86 -12.21 -7.18
C ASP A 16 37.33 -10.83 -7.67
N GLY A 17 36.88 -10.39 -8.87
CA GLY A 17 37.14 -9.07 -9.43
C GLY A 17 38.54 -8.87 -10.01
N ASP A 18 39.35 -9.93 -10.16
CA ASP A 18 40.74 -9.82 -10.59
C ASP A 18 40.95 -9.88 -12.11
N GLY A 19 39.89 -10.19 -12.87
CA GLY A 19 39.86 -10.26 -14.33
C GLY A 19 40.60 -11.45 -14.93
N ARG A 20 40.96 -12.50 -14.16
CA ARG A 20 41.81 -13.61 -14.62
C ARG A 20 41.11 -14.97 -14.51
N ILE A 21 41.13 -15.71 -15.62
CA ILE A 21 40.76 -17.13 -15.66
C ILE A 21 41.97 -17.93 -16.12
N ILE A 22 42.34 -18.96 -15.37
CA ILE A 22 43.41 -19.88 -15.73
C ILE A 22 42.80 -21.11 -16.41
N PHE A 23 43.19 -21.34 -17.66
CA PHE A 23 42.81 -22.53 -18.41
C PHE A 23 43.85 -23.64 -18.19
N GLY A 24 43.42 -24.77 -17.63
CA GLY A 24 44.27 -25.93 -17.38
C GLY A 24 43.78 -27.19 -18.09
N THR A 25 44.70 -28.11 -18.37
CA THR A 25 44.37 -29.50 -18.74
C THR A 25 44.87 -30.42 -17.65
N LEU A 26 43.99 -31.23 -17.06
CA LEU A 26 44.38 -32.21 -16.05
C LEU A 26 44.61 -33.54 -16.75
N ASN A 27 45.86 -33.97 -16.83
CA ASN A 27 46.15 -35.28 -17.41
C ASN A 27 46.02 -36.36 -16.33
N ARG A 28 44.81 -36.91 -16.14
CA ARG A 28 44.60 -38.05 -15.24
C ARG A 28 45.13 -39.33 -15.91
N LYS A 29 46.41 -39.62 -15.71
CA LYS A 29 47.12 -40.84 -16.20
C LYS A 29 46.35 -42.15 -15.96
N LYS A 30 45.47 -42.21 -14.95
CA LYS A 30 44.71 -43.42 -14.58
C LYS A 30 43.53 -43.74 -15.52
N TYR A 31 43.03 -42.78 -16.30
CA TYR A 31 41.80 -42.98 -17.10
C TYR A 31 41.94 -42.68 -18.59
N GLY A 32 43.11 -42.22 -19.07
CA GLY A 32 43.35 -42.01 -20.51
C GLY A 32 42.53 -40.90 -21.16
N VAL A 33 41.82 -40.07 -20.37
CA VAL A 33 41.01 -38.95 -20.86
C VAL A 33 41.61 -37.63 -20.35
N SER A 34 41.84 -36.69 -21.27
CA SER A 34 42.15 -35.30 -20.94
C SER A 34 40.85 -34.52 -20.85
N GLU A 35 40.45 -34.11 -19.65
CA GLU A 35 39.29 -33.22 -19.46
C GLU A 35 39.77 -31.78 -19.23
N ALA A 36 39.18 -30.86 -20.00
CA ALA A 36 39.31 -29.44 -19.75
C ALA A 36 38.37 -29.05 -18.60
N PHE A 37 38.89 -28.34 -17.61
CA PHE A 37 38.13 -27.84 -16.47
C PHE A 37 38.30 -26.32 -16.36
N TYR A 38 37.34 -25.69 -15.71
CA TYR A 38 37.42 -24.30 -15.30
C TYR A 38 37.81 -24.26 -13.81
N GLN A 39 38.76 -23.39 -13.46
CA GLN A 39 39.20 -23.16 -12.09
C GLN A 39 39.03 -21.68 -11.76
N GLY A 40 38.44 -21.40 -10.60
CA GLY A 40 38.26 -20.06 -10.06
C GLY A 40 38.44 -20.10 -8.55
N GLN A 41 38.77 -18.96 -7.95
CA GLN A 41 39.02 -18.86 -6.52
C GLN A 41 37.81 -18.22 -5.84
N ASN A 42 37.34 -18.77 -4.73
CA ASN A 42 36.27 -18.13 -3.97
C ASN A 42 36.81 -16.98 -3.12
N ALA A 43 35.90 -16.19 -2.52
CA ALA A 43 36.27 -15.06 -1.65
C ALA A 43 37.11 -15.46 -0.41
N ALA A 44 37.19 -16.75 -0.08
CA ALA A 44 38.04 -17.28 0.99
C ALA A 44 39.42 -17.77 0.49
N GLY A 45 39.72 -17.63 -0.79
CA GLY A 45 40.99 -18.08 -1.37
C GLY A 45 41.01 -19.57 -1.76
N GLU A 46 39.89 -20.28 -1.74
CA GLU A 46 39.84 -21.70 -2.09
C GLU A 46 39.53 -21.90 -3.58
N TYR A 47 40.20 -22.86 -4.22
CA TYR A 47 39.95 -23.19 -5.62
C TYR A 47 38.72 -24.08 -5.78
N ILE A 48 37.80 -23.64 -6.65
CA ILE A 48 36.61 -24.39 -7.05
C ILE A 48 36.80 -24.89 -8.49
N TYR A 49 36.40 -26.14 -8.72
CA TYR A 49 36.47 -26.80 -10.03
C TYR A 49 35.06 -27.02 -10.57
N TRP A 50 34.79 -26.54 -11.79
CA TRP A 50 33.51 -26.78 -12.46
C TRP A 50 33.66 -27.74 -13.65
N PRO A 51 32.77 -28.74 -13.78
CA PRO A 51 32.74 -29.61 -14.94
C PRO A 51 32.32 -28.81 -16.19
N LYS A 52 32.79 -29.27 -17.35
CA LYS A 52 32.45 -28.70 -18.65
C LYS A 52 30.93 -28.73 -18.86
N GLY A 53 30.31 -27.56 -19.02
CA GLY A 53 28.86 -27.40 -19.23
C GLY A 53 28.08 -26.82 -18.05
N TYR A 54 28.75 -26.49 -16.94
CA TYR A 54 28.12 -25.75 -15.84
C TYR A 54 28.04 -24.25 -16.17
N THR A 55 26.82 -23.73 -16.36
CA THR A 55 26.56 -22.28 -16.39
C THR A 55 26.22 -21.83 -14.96
N PRO A 56 27.05 -21.00 -14.31
CA PRO A 56 26.70 -20.48 -13.00
C PRO A 56 25.44 -19.63 -13.12
N VAL A 57 24.42 -19.96 -12.32
CA VAL A 57 23.25 -19.10 -12.16
C VAL A 57 23.72 -17.90 -11.33
N VAL A 58 23.95 -16.77 -11.98
CA VAL A 58 24.21 -15.51 -11.30
C VAL A 58 22.91 -15.11 -10.62
N ALA A 59 22.93 -14.97 -9.29
CA ALA A 59 21.79 -14.42 -8.57
C ALA A 59 21.53 -13.01 -9.13
N PRO A 60 20.29 -12.68 -9.54
CA PRO A 60 20.01 -11.35 -10.04
C PRO A 60 20.43 -10.32 -8.98
N PRO A 61 20.99 -9.17 -9.38
CA PRO A 61 21.35 -8.13 -8.43
C PRO A 61 20.13 -7.79 -7.56
N PRO A 62 20.33 -7.50 -6.26
CA PRO A 62 19.24 -7.07 -5.41
C PRO A 62 18.52 -5.90 -6.10
N PRO A 63 17.17 -5.87 -6.11
CA PRO A 63 16.43 -4.77 -6.69
C PRO A 63 16.97 -3.45 -6.12
N PRO A 64 17.15 -2.40 -6.94
CA PRO A 64 17.51 -1.10 -6.42
C PRO A 64 16.50 -0.71 -5.33
N ALA A 65 17.01 -0.16 -4.22
CA ALA A 65 16.15 0.31 -3.15
C ALA A 65 15.11 1.28 -3.76
N PRO A 66 13.81 1.11 -3.45
CA PRO A 66 12.80 2.04 -3.95
C PRO A 66 13.19 3.47 -3.56
N PRO A 67 13.00 4.46 -4.45
CA PRO A 67 13.29 5.84 -4.13
C PRO A 67 12.52 6.24 -2.86
N PRO A 68 13.11 7.07 -1.98
CA PRO A 68 12.40 7.57 -0.81
C PRO A 68 11.10 8.25 -1.27
N PRO A 69 9.98 8.02 -0.58
CA PRO A 69 8.72 8.68 -0.92
C PRO A 69 8.93 10.21 -0.90
N PRO A 70 8.27 10.96 -1.81
CA PRO A 70 8.35 12.40 -1.81
C PRO A 70 7.96 12.96 -0.43
N PRO A 71 8.57 14.08 0.01
CA PRO A 71 8.20 14.72 1.25
C PRO A 71 6.69 14.97 1.28
N PRO A 72 6.01 14.68 2.40
CA PRO A 72 4.59 14.90 2.49
C PRO A 72 4.28 16.39 2.28
N ALA A 73 3.38 16.69 1.33
CA ALA A 73 2.86 18.05 1.17
C ALA A 73 2.23 18.47 2.51
N THR A 74 2.66 19.62 3.03
CA THR A 74 2.17 20.11 4.32
C THR A 74 0.76 20.66 4.12
N PRO A 75 -0.25 20.15 4.87
CA PRO A 75 -1.56 20.78 4.89
C PRO A 75 -1.42 22.26 5.27
N GLY A 76 -2.28 23.12 4.73
CA GLY A 76 -2.30 24.55 5.11
C GLY A 76 -2.43 24.73 6.62
N THR A 77 -3.22 23.88 7.27
CA THR A 77 -3.33 23.76 8.74
C THR A 77 -3.48 22.28 9.14
N ALA A 78 -2.76 21.84 10.18
CA ALA A 78 -2.94 20.51 10.77
C ALA A 78 -2.88 20.57 12.30
N THR A 79 -3.72 19.79 12.99
CA THR A 79 -3.71 19.73 14.47
C THR A 79 -4.22 18.40 15.01
N LEU A 80 -3.84 18.09 16.26
CA LEU A 80 -4.40 17.00 17.06
C LEU A 80 -5.26 17.58 18.18
N ALA A 81 -6.49 17.08 18.32
CA ALA A 81 -7.38 17.44 19.42
C ALA A 81 -8.20 16.22 19.84
N ASN A 82 -8.28 15.96 21.14
CA ASN A 82 -9.04 14.82 21.71
C ASN A 82 -8.66 13.44 21.12
N GLY A 83 -7.39 13.28 20.70
CA GLY A 83 -6.91 12.05 20.05
C GLY A 83 -7.30 11.91 18.58
N GLU A 84 -7.97 12.91 18.00
CA GLU A 84 -8.35 12.99 16.59
C GLU A 84 -7.43 13.97 15.85
N ALA A 85 -7.24 13.75 14.56
CA ALA A 85 -6.44 14.60 13.70
C ALA A 85 -7.32 15.41 12.75
N PHE A 86 -6.92 16.64 12.47
CA PHE A 86 -7.62 17.54 11.57
C PHE A 86 -6.61 18.16 10.60
N LEU A 87 -6.93 18.09 9.31
CA LEU A 87 -6.11 18.62 8.23
C LEU A 87 -6.98 19.52 7.36
N GLN A 88 -6.45 20.68 6.96
CA GLN A 88 -7.15 21.63 6.10
C GLN A 88 -6.19 22.18 5.03
N SER A 89 -6.61 22.13 3.77
CA SER A 89 -6.02 22.87 2.65
C SER A 89 -6.89 24.08 2.32
N ASP A 90 -6.64 24.77 1.21
CA ASP A 90 -7.52 25.87 0.77
C ASP A 90 -8.89 25.37 0.31
N THR A 91 -9.01 24.10 -0.08
CA THR A 91 -10.21 23.56 -0.74
C THR A 91 -10.87 22.40 0.01
N LEU A 92 -10.12 21.68 0.85
CA LEU A 92 -10.59 20.47 1.53
C LEU A 92 -10.28 20.53 3.02
N THR A 93 -11.20 20.00 3.84
CA THR A 93 -11.01 19.80 5.27
C THR A 93 -11.31 18.35 5.61
N VAL A 94 -10.40 17.68 6.31
CA VAL A 94 -10.52 16.25 6.65
C VAL A 94 -10.30 16.07 8.14
N GLY A 95 -11.19 15.32 8.76
CA GLY A 95 -11.06 14.91 10.16
C GLY A 95 -10.82 13.41 10.24
N PHE A 96 -9.93 12.99 11.12
CA PHE A 96 -9.62 11.59 11.38
C PHE A 96 -9.91 11.24 12.82
N ASN A 97 -10.64 10.15 13.03
CA ASN A 97 -10.85 9.62 14.36
C ASN A 97 -9.57 9.00 14.95
N ALA A 98 -9.58 8.73 16.25
CA ALA A 98 -8.45 8.15 16.99
C ALA A 98 -7.94 6.80 16.44
N PHE A 99 -8.74 6.11 15.63
CA PHE A 99 -8.36 4.84 15.01
C PHE A 99 -7.72 5.00 13.62
N GLY A 100 -7.53 6.23 13.14
CA GLY A 100 -6.83 6.52 11.88
C GLY A 100 -7.72 6.42 10.62
N GLY A 101 -9.04 6.30 10.80
CA GLY A 101 -10.03 6.46 9.74
C GLY A 101 -10.55 7.90 9.67
N ILE A 102 -11.14 8.28 8.54
CA ILE A 102 -11.83 9.55 8.31
C ILE A 102 -13.15 9.56 9.09
N GLY A 103 -13.54 10.74 9.57
CA GLY A 103 -14.77 10.97 10.31
C GLY A 103 -14.53 11.03 11.80
N THR A 104 -14.71 12.22 12.36
CA THR A 104 -14.49 12.48 13.79
C THR A 104 -15.74 12.23 14.64
N VAL A 105 -15.53 11.94 15.92
CA VAL A 105 -16.58 11.90 16.94
C VAL A 105 -16.65 13.20 17.74
N TYR A 106 -15.56 13.98 17.80
CA TYR A 106 -15.54 15.30 18.42
C TYR A 106 -15.68 16.42 17.39
N ALA A 107 -16.11 17.59 17.87
CA ALA A 107 -16.18 18.79 17.06
C ALA A 107 -14.77 19.22 16.62
N ALA A 108 -14.68 19.79 15.42
CA ALA A 108 -13.45 20.38 14.92
C ALA A 108 -12.98 21.51 15.84
N PRO A 109 -11.65 21.67 16.01
CA PRO A 109 -11.08 22.83 16.65
C PRO A 109 -11.46 24.14 15.93
N GLU A 110 -11.42 25.24 16.66
CA GLU A 110 -11.63 26.57 16.07
C GLU A 110 -10.69 26.81 14.88
N GLY A 111 -11.21 27.41 13.81
CA GLY A 111 -10.45 27.71 12.58
C GLY A 111 -10.52 26.62 11.49
N PHE A 112 -11.06 25.43 11.80
CA PHE A 112 -11.34 24.41 10.80
C PHE A 112 -12.75 24.58 10.22
N ARG A 113 -12.88 24.44 8.91
CA ARG A 113 -14.15 24.48 8.20
C ARG A 113 -14.90 23.18 8.40
N THR A 114 -16.17 23.29 8.72
CA THR A 114 -17.09 22.15 8.83
C THR A 114 -18.41 22.52 8.16
N ASP A 115 -19.28 21.53 7.97
CA ASP A 115 -20.64 21.78 7.51
C ASP A 115 -21.53 22.31 8.66
N THR A 116 -21.20 23.52 9.11
CA THR A 116 -21.98 24.21 10.15
C THR A 116 -23.39 24.55 9.69
N ALA A 117 -23.63 24.63 8.37
CA ALA A 117 -24.93 24.93 7.79
C ALA A 117 -25.95 23.82 8.07
N THR A 118 -25.52 22.56 8.08
CA THR A 118 -26.36 21.41 8.49
C THR A 118 -26.22 21.07 9.98
N GLY A 119 -25.52 21.91 10.76
CA GLY A 119 -25.30 21.72 12.19
C GLY A 119 -24.19 20.72 12.53
N LEU A 120 -23.42 20.26 11.54
CA LEU A 120 -22.34 19.30 11.71
C LEU A 120 -21.04 20.01 12.08
N LYS A 121 -20.66 19.87 13.35
CA LYS A 121 -19.37 20.36 13.87
C LYS A 121 -18.24 19.33 13.78
N ARG A 122 -18.58 18.07 13.51
CA ARG A 122 -17.64 16.97 13.26
C ARG A 122 -17.21 17.03 11.79
N VAL A 123 -16.08 16.40 11.45
CA VAL A 123 -15.51 16.46 10.10
C VAL A 123 -15.19 15.05 9.61
N GLY A 124 -15.78 14.68 8.47
CA GLY A 124 -15.35 13.57 7.65
C GLY A 124 -14.45 14.10 6.55
N LEU A 125 -15.04 14.29 5.37
CA LEU A 125 -14.39 14.89 4.21
C LEU A 125 -15.28 16.02 3.70
N TYR A 126 -14.88 17.25 4.04
CA TYR A 126 -15.68 18.44 3.81
C TYR A 126 -15.04 19.36 2.76
N ARG A 127 -15.75 19.58 1.65
CA ARG A 127 -15.30 20.38 0.50
C ARG A 127 -16.40 21.33 0.00
N PRO A 128 -16.45 22.58 0.45
CA PRO A 128 -17.42 23.55 -0.06
C PRO A 128 -17.35 23.71 -1.60
N PRO A 129 -18.49 23.88 -2.30
CA PRO A 129 -19.85 23.96 -1.78
C PRO A 129 -20.53 22.59 -1.57
N LEU A 130 -19.81 21.48 -1.70
CA LEU A 130 -20.34 20.15 -1.39
C LEU A 130 -20.50 20.01 0.14
N ASP A 131 -21.57 19.32 0.54
CA ASP A 131 -21.76 18.89 1.93
C ASP A 131 -20.72 17.83 2.32
N ASP A 132 -20.60 17.52 3.61
CA ASP A 132 -19.66 16.50 4.09
C ASP A 132 -19.99 15.13 3.48
N ALA A 133 -19.09 14.62 2.64
CA ALA A 133 -19.31 13.41 1.87
C ALA A 133 -19.05 12.12 2.67
N ILE A 134 -18.66 12.22 3.94
CA ILE A 134 -18.35 11.07 4.81
C ILE A 134 -18.90 11.29 6.23
N LEU A 135 -19.74 12.30 6.49
CA LEU A 135 -20.19 12.53 7.87
C LEU A 135 -21.65 12.88 8.06
N GLN A 136 -22.49 11.86 8.01
CA GLN A 136 -23.73 11.85 8.81
C GLN A 136 -23.90 10.56 9.60
N GLY A 137 -23.14 10.47 10.69
CA GLY A 137 -23.45 9.60 11.85
C GLY A 137 -23.32 8.09 11.66
N ARG A 138 -23.16 7.60 10.42
CA ARG A 138 -23.01 6.17 10.09
C ARG A 138 -22.04 5.87 8.95
N ALA A 139 -21.53 6.88 8.24
CA ALA A 139 -20.63 6.66 7.11
C ALA A 139 -19.50 5.68 7.45
N ILE A 140 -19.24 4.75 6.53
CA ILE A 140 -18.18 3.78 6.71
C ILE A 140 -16.90 4.29 6.08
N GLU A 141 -15.95 4.68 6.93
CA GLU A 141 -14.57 4.81 6.54
C GLU A 141 -13.66 4.09 7.53
N GLY A 142 -12.64 3.44 6.98
CA GLY A 142 -11.55 2.85 7.72
C GLY A 142 -10.80 1.87 6.83
N PHE A 143 -10.02 1.00 7.44
CA PHE A 143 -9.33 -0.07 6.74
C PHE A 143 -9.53 -1.44 7.41
N VAL A 144 -9.29 -2.46 6.60
CA VAL A 144 -9.33 -3.88 6.95
C VAL A 144 -7.96 -4.46 6.65
N ILE A 145 -7.46 -5.28 7.57
CA ILE A 145 -6.26 -6.09 7.35
C ILE A 145 -6.64 -7.55 7.51
N GLU A 146 -6.32 -8.36 6.50
CA GLU A 146 -6.28 -9.83 6.60
C GLU A 146 -4.82 -10.26 6.63
N ALA A 147 -4.44 -11.08 7.61
CA ALA A 147 -3.07 -11.55 7.80
C ALA A 147 -3.05 -12.90 8.52
N SER A 148 -2.38 -13.90 7.94
CA SER A 148 -2.24 -15.25 8.49
C SER A 148 -3.57 -15.89 8.92
N GLY A 149 -4.63 -15.67 8.13
CA GLY A 149 -5.98 -16.19 8.39
C GLY A 149 -6.80 -15.40 9.42
N ALA A 150 -6.23 -14.38 10.05
CA ALA A 150 -6.94 -13.46 10.95
C ALA A 150 -7.33 -12.17 10.22
N ARG A 151 -8.39 -11.51 10.71
CA ARG A 151 -8.88 -10.24 10.17
C ARG A 151 -9.16 -9.23 11.28
N ALA A 152 -8.87 -7.97 11.04
CA ALA A 152 -9.27 -6.85 11.88
C ALA A 152 -9.63 -5.62 11.03
N ALA A 153 -10.50 -4.78 11.59
CA ALA A 153 -10.90 -3.51 11.00
C ALA A 153 -10.93 -2.37 12.03
N ASN A 154 -10.85 -1.13 11.56
CA ASN A 154 -10.83 0.11 12.37
C ASN A 154 -11.85 1.16 11.90
N MET A 155 -13.07 0.71 11.60
CA MET A 155 -14.20 1.57 11.20
C MET A 155 -14.98 1.99 12.44
N GLN A 156 -14.50 3.01 13.17
CA GLN A 156 -15.04 3.35 14.50
C GLN A 156 -16.54 3.67 14.48
N LEU A 157 -16.99 4.45 13.50
CA LEU A 157 -18.39 4.87 13.39
C LEU A 157 -19.36 3.71 13.14
N THR A 158 -18.84 2.54 12.75
CA THR A 158 -19.61 1.28 12.60
C THR A 158 -19.29 0.24 13.66
N GLY A 159 -18.55 0.62 14.70
CA GLY A 159 -18.26 -0.21 15.88
C GLY A 159 -17.01 -1.08 15.75
N PHE A 160 -16.25 -1.01 14.66
CA PHE A 160 -15.01 -1.76 14.50
C PHE A 160 -13.81 -0.97 15.03
N SER A 161 -13.15 -1.51 16.06
CA SER A 161 -12.00 -0.90 16.74
C SER A 161 -10.92 -1.94 17.06
N GLN A 162 -10.78 -2.95 16.19
CA GLN A 162 -10.00 -4.16 16.46
C GLN A 162 -8.49 -3.95 16.28
N ILE A 163 -8.09 -2.91 15.55
CA ILE A 163 -6.69 -2.53 15.34
C ILE A 163 -6.34 -1.44 16.35
N LYS A 164 -5.42 -1.74 17.26
CA LYS A 164 -4.98 -0.78 18.28
C LYS A 164 -3.97 0.17 17.66
N GLY A 165 -4.13 1.46 17.91
CA GLY A 165 -3.20 2.49 17.49
C GLY A 165 -3.63 3.88 17.95
N ALA A 166 -2.84 4.88 17.56
CA ALA A 166 -3.09 6.28 17.84
C ALA A 166 -2.30 7.17 16.86
N PHE A 167 -2.71 8.42 16.75
CA PHE A 167 -1.89 9.45 16.12
C PHE A 167 -0.68 9.78 16.98
N VAL A 168 0.51 9.81 16.37
CA VAL A 168 1.75 10.32 16.98
C VAL A 168 1.96 11.80 16.63
N ASP A 169 1.39 12.25 15.51
CA ASP A 169 1.22 13.65 15.11
C ASP A 169 -0.03 13.77 14.19
N PRO A 170 -0.48 14.97 13.79
CA PRO A 170 -1.70 15.14 13.00
C PRO A 170 -1.71 14.39 11.66
N THR A 171 -0.54 14.06 11.12
CA THR A 171 -0.37 13.41 9.81
C THR A 171 0.06 11.97 9.93
N HIS A 172 0.36 11.46 11.12
CA HIS A 172 0.98 10.16 11.31
C HIS A 172 0.24 9.33 12.35
N TRP A 173 -0.37 8.23 11.90
CA TRP A 173 -1.03 7.25 12.74
C TRP A 173 -0.21 5.96 12.79
N GLN A 174 -0.04 5.40 13.98
CA GLN A 174 0.66 4.14 14.18
C GLN A 174 -0.22 3.14 14.93
N GLY A 175 -0.15 1.88 14.51
CA GLY A 175 -0.90 0.80 15.13
C GLY A 175 -0.24 -0.55 15.01
N SER A 176 -0.95 -1.58 15.48
CA SER A 176 -0.51 -2.96 15.36
C SER A 176 -1.66 -3.96 15.36
N PHE A 177 -1.41 -5.10 14.71
CA PHE A 177 -2.32 -6.23 14.65
C PHE A 177 -1.53 -7.53 14.44
N ASN A 178 -1.64 -8.48 15.37
CA ASN A 178 -1.03 -9.83 15.25
C ASN A 178 0.45 -9.84 14.83
N GLY A 179 1.26 -8.97 15.43
CA GLY A 179 2.69 -8.87 15.12
C GLY A 179 3.00 -8.10 13.83
N LEU A 180 1.99 -7.61 13.11
CA LEU A 180 2.12 -6.58 12.10
C LEU A 180 2.11 -5.21 12.78
N HIS A 181 3.11 -4.40 12.50
CA HIS A 181 3.10 -2.97 12.79
C HIS A 181 2.59 -2.21 11.58
N ILE A 182 1.75 -1.21 11.83
CA ILE A 182 1.07 -0.41 10.81
C ILE A 182 1.51 1.03 11.02
N ASP A 183 2.05 1.62 9.98
CA ASP A 183 2.51 3.00 9.96
C ASP A 183 1.77 3.71 8.81
N GLN A 184 0.93 4.69 9.13
CA GLN A 184 0.09 5.41 8.17
C GLN A 184 0.46 6.89 8.22
N VAL A 185 1.05 7.38 7.14
CA VAL A 185 1.31 8.80 6.92
C VAL A 185 0.27 9.35 5.96
N VAL A 186 -0.28 10.51 6.31
CA VAL A 186 -1.34 11.19 5.56
C VAL A 186 -0.82 12.52 5.06
N THR A 187 -1.13 12.83 3.80
CA THR A 187 -0.83 14.13 3.20
C THR A 187 -2.07 14.71 2.58
N LEU A 188 -2.21 16.03 2.67
CA LEU A 188 -3.32 16.76 2.08
C LEU A 188 -2.75 17.91 1.24
N ASP A 189 -2.98 17.85 -0.07
CA ASP A 189 -2.55 18.85 -1.04
C ASP A 189 -3.76 19.27 -1.90
N GLY A 190 -4.27 20.48 -1.64
CA GLY A 190 -5.53 20.94 -2.24
C GLY A 190 -6.66 19.94 -2.04
N ASP A 191 -7.13 19.34 -3.13
CA ASP A 191 -8.23 18.37 -3.17
C ASP A 191 -7.80 16.91 -3.08
N ARG A 192 -6.50 16.66 -2.92
CA ARG A 192 -5.88 15.32 -2.94
C ARG A 192 -5.42 14.95 -1.55
N LEU A 193 -6.05 13.92 -0.99
CA LEU A 193 -5.65 13.25 0.25
C LEU A 193 -4.91 11.96 -0.10
N VAL A 194 -3.73 11.75 0.46
CA VAL A 194 -2.92 10.54 0.22
C VAL A 194 -2.63 9.84 1.54
N PHE A 195 -2.89 8.55 1.59
CA PHE A 195 -2.45 7.64 2.64
C PHE A 195 -1.28 6.82 2.14
N ALA A 196 -0.10 7.00 2.73
CA ALA A 196 1.01 6.07 2.60
C ALA A 196 0.98 5.12 3.80
N VAL A 197 0.75 3.83 3.56
CA VAL A 197 0.61 2.82 4.61
C VAL A 197 1.73 1.80 4.48
N THR A 198 2.60 1.74 5.48
CA THR A 198 3.65 0.73 5.62
C THR A 198 3.22 -0.33 6.62
N LEU A 199 3.24 -1.58 6.17
CA LEU A 199 2.95 -2.77 6.96
C LEU A 199 4.25 -3.52 7.21
N SER A 200 4.68 -3.60 8.47
CA SER A 200 5.97 -4.21 8.87
C SER A 200 5.76 -5.43 9.75
N ASN A 201 6.32 -6.57 9.35
CA ASN A 201 6.23 -7.81 10.12
C ASN A 201 7.23 -7.83 11.27
N ARG A 202 6.73 -7.75 12.50
CA ARG A 202 7.51 -7.83 13.75
C ARG A 202 7.29 -9.15 14.51
N SER A 203 6.63 -10.14 13.90
CA SER A 203 6.17 -11.37 14.58
C SER A 203 7.20 -12.50 14.70
N GLY A 204 8.42 -12.33 14.16
CA GLY A 204 9.45 -13.38 14.14
C GLY A 204 9.15 -14.58 13.23
N LYS A 205 7.96 -14.63 12.61
CA LYS A 205 7.54 -15.62 11.63
C LYS A 205 7.06 -14.92 10.36
N ALA A 206 6.98 -15.64 9.24
CA ALA A 206 6.35 -15.08 8.05
C ALA A 206 4.85 -14.80 8.29
N ILE A 207 4.37 -13.66 7.79
CA ILE A 207 2.95 -13.32 7.72
C ILE A 207 2.48 -13.64 6.30
N THR A 208 1.49 -14.52 6.18
CA THR A 208 1.01 -14.99 4.88
C THR A 208 -0.38 -14.48 4.55
N GLY A 209 -0.71 -14.41 3.26
CA GLY A 209 -2.03 -13.99 2.79
C GLY A 209 -2.38 -12.56 3.21
N LEU A 210 -1.38 -11.68 3.28
CA LEU A 210 -1.56 -10.29 3.69
C LEU A 210 -2.42 -9.53 2.67
N ARG A 211 -3.47 -8.88 3.15
CA ARG A 211 -4.29 -7.96 2.35
C ARG A 211 -4.59 -6.72 3.17
N TYR A 212 -4.49 -5.57 2.52
CA TYR A 212 -4.97 -4.30 3.03
C TYR A 212 -6.16 -3.87 2.19
N ALA A 213 -7.23 -3.41 2.82
CA ALA A 213 -8.34 -2.78 2.11
C ALA A 213 -8.74 -1.49 2.82
N ARG A 214 -8.84 -0.37 2.10
CA ARG A 214 -9.49 0.83 2.63
C ARG A 214 -10.93 0.86 2.14
N ALA A 215 -11.86 0.95 3.08
CA ALA A 215 -13.29 1.04 2.81
C ALA A 215 -13.72 2.50 2.88
N PHE A 216 -14.61 2.87 1.97
CA PHE A 216 -15.07 4.23 1.76
C PHE A 216 -16.54 4.21 1.37
N ASP A 217 -17.36 4.86 2.17
CA ASP A 217 -18.76 5.15 1.89
C ASP A 217 -18.86 6.59 1.38
N PRO A 218 -19.04 6.78 0.06
CA PRO A 218 -19.03 8.09 -0.56
C PRO A 218 -20.37 8.85 -0.41
N ASP A 219 -21.39 8.26 0.21
CA ASP A 219 -22.72 8.84 0.26
C ASP A 219 -22.79 10.15 1.06
N GLN A 220 -23.50 11.12 0.49
CA GLN A 220 -23.83 12.37 1.15
C GLN A 220 -25.08 12.22 2.02
N SER A 221 -25.21 13.14 2.97
CA SER A 221 -26.39 13.29 3.84
C SER A 221 -27.69 13.09 3.09
N ASP A 222 -28.62 12.30 3.63
CA ASP A 222 -29.98 12.06 3.12
C ASP A 222 -30.13 11.59 1.66
N ARG A 223 -29.02 11.40 0.92
CA ARG A 223 -28.99 11.07 -0.50
C ARG A 223 -28.10 9.87 -0.77
N TYR A 224 -28.71 8.70 -0.69
CA TYR A 224 -28.13 7.40 -1.02
C TYR A 224 -28.08 7.16 -2.55
N LEU A 225 -27.68 8.20 -3.30
CA LEU A 225 -27.74 8.25 -4.76
C LEU A 225 -26.36 8.36 -5.40
N THR A 226 -25.30 8.00 -4.68
CA THR A 226 -23.95 8.00 -5.26
C THR A 226 -23.85 6.93 -6.33
N THR A 227 -23.33 7.33 -7.48
CA THR A 227 -23.00 6.40 -8.56
C THR A 227 -21.54 6.01 -8.46
N ASN A 228 -21.29 4.76 -8.08
CA ASN A 228 -19.97 4.17 -7.97
C ASN A 228 -19.60 3.47 -9.27
N LYS A 229 -18.50 3.88 -9.92
CA LYS A 229 -18.02 3.33 -11.18
C LYS A 229 -16.56 2.91 -11.09
N VAL A 230 -16.28 1.64 -11.39
CA VAL A 230 -14.91 1.12 -11.51
C VAL A 230 -14.30 1.65 -12.81
N ILE A 231 -13.28 2.50 -12.70
CA ILE A 231 -12.64 3.18 -13.83
C ILE A 231 -11.24 2.61 -14.16
N ALA A 232 -10.64 1.86 -13.23
CA ALA A 232 -9.44 1.05 -13.44
C ALA A 232 -9.43 -0.10 -12.41
N PRO A 233 -8.57 -1.13 -12.56
CA PRO A 233 -8.47 -2.21 -11.57
C PRO A 233 -8.36 -1.68 -10.13
N GLY A 234 -7.46 -0.75 -9.85
CA GLY A 234 -7.30 -0.10 -8.55
C GLY A 234 -7.94 1.28 -8.42
N ALA A 235 -8.99 1.61 -9.18
CA ALA A 235 -9.61 2.93 -9.11
C ALA A 235 -11.13 2.94 -9.33
N VAL A 236 -11.81 3.74 -8.52
CA VAL A 236 -13.26 3.95 -8.53
C VAL A 236 -13.56 5.44 -8.48
N GLU A 237 -14.51 5.86 -9.30
CA GLU A 237 -15.09 7.20 -9.27
C GLU A 237 -16.50 7.10 -8.70
N SER A 238 -16.76 7.88 -7.67
CA SER A 238 -18.05 8.04 -7.00
C SER A 238 -18.60 9.41 -7.39
N THR A 239 -19.68 9.44 -8.17
CA THR A 239 -20.38 10.68 -8.52
C THR A 239 -21.47 10.93 -7.49
N LEU A 240 -21.32 12.00 -6.74
CA LEU A 240 -22.21 12.44 -5.67
C LEU A 240 -23.48 13.07 -6.24
N ASP A 241 -24.52 13.20 -5.41
CA ASP A 241 -25.69 13.97 -5.80
C ASP A 241 -25.32 15.46 -5.92
N GLY A 242 -25.78 16.12 -6.97
CA GLY A 242 -25.32 17.49 -7.30
C GLY A 242 -24.05 17.57 -8.15
N GLY A 243 -23.42 16.44 -8.50
CA GLY A 243 -22.44 16.35 -9.59
C GLY A 243 -20.97 16.36 -9.18
N GLY A 244 -20.67 16.61 -7.90
CA GLY A 244 -19.32 16.46 -7.35
C GLY A 244 -18.82 15.02 -7.49
N LYS A 245 -17.51 14.83 -7.51
CA LYS A 245 -16.90 13.50 -7.64
C LYS A 245 -15.84 13.26 -6.58
N ILE A 246 -15.77 11.99 -6.17
CA ILE A 246 -14.70 11.45 -5.34
C ILE A 246 -14.06 10.30 -6.09
N THR A 247 -12.75 10.37 -6.30
CA THR A 247 -11.97 9.26 -6.87
C THR A 247 -11.11 8.64 -5.79
N LEU A 248 -11.30 7.35 -5.55
CA LEU A 248 -10.43 6.53 -4.71
C LEU A 248 -9.54 5.68 -5.61
N ARG A 249 -8.21 5.76 -5.47
CA ARG A 249 -7.27 5.04 -6.34
C ARG A 249 -5.97 4.61 -5.67
N THR A 250 -5.28 3.66 -6.29
CA THR A 250 -3.91 3.23 -5.96
C THR A 250 -3.17 2.80 -7.22
N ASP A 251 -1.85 2.92 -7.21
CA ASP A 251 -0.97 2.44 -8.27
C ASP A 251 -0.48 1.00 -8.03
N ALA A 252 -0.90 0.36 -6.94
CA ALA A 252 -0.55 -1.03 -6.67
C ALA A 252 -1.10 -1.97 -7.76
N ALA A 253 -0.21 -2.62 -8.51
CA ALA A 253 -0.57 -3.41 -9.68
C ALA A 253 -1.52 -4.59 -9.41
N SER A 254 -1.51 -5.13 -8.19
CA SER A 254 -2.40 -6.22 -7.75
C SER A 254 -3.76 -5.73 -7.24
N ALA A 255 -3.96 -4.41 -7.13
CA ALA A 255 -5.14 -3.86 -6.50
C ALA A 255 -6.41 -4.08 -7.34
N TYR A 256 -7.53 -4.20 -6.63
CA TYR A 256 -8.85 -4.26 -7.23
C TYR A 256 -9.86 -3.45 -6.44
N VAL A 257 -10.92 -3.01 -7.12
CA VAL A 257 -12.10 -2.43 -6.46
C VAL A 257 -13.08 -3.54 -6.09
N ALA A 258 -13.54 -3.52 -4.85
CA ALA A 258 -14.72 -4.26 -4.41
C ALA A 258 -15.84 -3.28 -4.01
N ILE A 259 -17.07 -3.75 -4.11
CA ILE A 259 -18.27 -3.00 -3.70
C ILE A 259 -19.12 -3.93 -2.85
N THR A 260 -19.41 -3.49 -1.63
CA THR A 260 -20.02 -4.28 -0.56
C THR A 260 -21.20 -3.52 0.06
N ALA A 261 -22.13 -4.26 0.64
CA ALA A 261 -23.17 -3.66 1.47
C ALA A 261 -22.56 -3.09 2.77
N TYR A 262 -23.18 -2.03 3.28
CA TYR A 262 -22.81 -1.36 4.53
C TYR A 262 -22.45 -2.33 5.67
N ASN A 263 -23.31 -3.31 5.95
CA ASN A 263 -23.13 -4.26 7.07
C ASN A 263 -21.98 -5.27 6.88
N THR A 264 -21.35 -5.30 5.70
CA THR A 264 -20.24 -6.20 5.37
C THR A 264 -18.94 -5.48 5.07
N ALA A 265 -18.86 -4.16 5.29
CA ALA A 265 -17.68 -3.38 4.93
C ALA A 265 -16.38 -3.79 5.67
N SER A 266 -16.47 -4.46 6.82
CA SER A 266 -15.31 -5.03 7.52
C SER A 266 -14.81 -6.36 6.93
N VAL A 267 -15.45 -6.86 5.87
CA VAL A 267 -15.08 -8.06 5.13
C VAL A 267 -14.50 -7.64 3.78
N ILE A 268 -13.36 -8.21 3.39
CA ILE A 268 -12.80 -7.96 2.05
C ILE A 268 -13.75 -8.52 0.99
N GLY A 269 -14.27 -7.63 0.16
CA GLY A 269 -15.21 -7.95 -0.90
C GLY A 269 -14.56 -8.62 -2.10
N ARG A 270 -15.40 -8.99 -3.06
CA ARG A 270 -14.95 -9.59 -4.33
C ARG A 270 -14.66 -8.50 -5.36
N ALA A 271 -13.66 -8.74 -6.19
CA ALA A 271 -13.31 -7.86 -7.29
C ALA A 271 -14.51 -7.60 -8.22
N ARG A 272 -14.64 -6.34 -8.63
CA ARG A 272 -15.60 -5.89 -9.64
C ARG A 272 -14.90 -5.68 -10.98
N PRO A 273 -15.56 -6.01 -12.12
CA PRO A 273 -14.97 -5.80 -13.43
C PRO A 273 -14.86 -4.30 -13.75
N LEU A 274 -13.90 -3.95 -14.59
CA LEU A 274 -13.77 -2.61 -15.16
C LEU A 274 -15.10 -2.17 -15.81
N GLY A 275 -15.52 -0.93 -15.56
CA GLY A 275 -16.77 -0.38 -16.07
C GLY A 275 -18.02 -0.78 -15.28
N HIS A 276 -17.90 -1.63 -14.25
CA HIS A 276 -19.00 -1.86 -13.32
C HIS A 276 -19.45 -0.53 -12.72
N SER A 277 -20.75 -0.25 -12.80
CA SER A 277 -21.36 1.00 -12.35
C SER A 277 -22.66 0.71 -11.65
N LYS A 278 -22.87 1.29 -10.46
CA LYS A 278 -24.12 1.15 -9.71
C LYS A 278 -24.41 2.39 -8.89
N THR A 279 -25.68 2.78 -8.88
CA THR A 279 -26.21 3.83 -8.01
C THR A 279 -26.93 3.16 -6.85
N ALA A 280 -26.34 3.22 -5.65
CA ALA A 280 -26.88 2.62 -4.44
C ALA A 280 -26.06 3.03 -3.20
N ASP A 281 -26.66 2.89 -2.02
CA ASP A 281 -26.01 2.88 -0.71
C ASP A 281 -25.05 1.68 -0.60
N GLU A 282 -23.80 1.90 -0.96
CA GLU A 282 -22.77 0.88 -1.00
C GLU A 282 -21.41 1.42 -0.59
N VAL A 283 -20.68 0.58 0.14
CA VAL A 283 -19.31 0.85 0.52
C VAL A 283 -18.38 0.32 -0.56
N VAL A 284 -17.52 1.21 -1.04
CA VAL A 284 -16.44 0.89 -1.95
C VAL A 284 -15.21 0.49 -1.15
N GLN A 285 -14.49 -0.53 -1.62
CA GLN A 285 -13.22 -0.94 -1.03
C GLN A 285 -12.15 -0.92 -2.10
N LEU A 286 -11.03 -0.28 -1.79
CA LEU A 286 -9.81 -0.46 -2.55
C LEU A 286 -8.96 -1.54 -1.88
N VAL A 287 -8.91 -2.72 -2.50
CA VAL A 287 -8.27 -3.90 -1.94
C VAL A 287 -6.91 -4.10 -2.59
N ILE A 288 -5.89 -4.30 -1.76
CA ILE A 288 -4.49 -4.42 -2.15
C ILE A 288 -3.94 -5.74 -1.58
N PRO A 289 -3.97 -6.83 -2.38
CA PRO A 289 -3.26 -8.06 -2.06
C PRO A 289 -1.77 -7.77 -1.98
N CYS A 290 -1.18 -8.06 -0.83
CA CYS A 290 0.24 -7.93 -0.59
C CYS A 290 0.92 -9.30 -0.73
N ALA A 291 2.21 -9.29 -1.04
CA ALA A 291 3.01 -10.51 -0.94
C ALA A 291 3.11 -10.96 0.53
N ASP A 292 3.41 -12.24 0.73
CA ASP A 292 3.77 -12.76 2.05
C ASP A 292 4.98 -11.98 2.59
N LEU A 293 4.90 -11.55 3.85
CA LEU A 293 5.95 -10.78 4.49
C LEU A 293 6.84 -11.72 5.32
N PRO A 294 8.13 -11.90 4.99
CA PRO A 294 9.05 -12.60 5.87
C PRO A 294 9.18 -11.87 7.21
N ALA A 295 9.74 -12.53 8.22
CA ALA A 295 10.04 -11.89 9.50
C ALA A 295 10.95 -10.67 9.28
N GLY A 296 10.60 -9.51 9.85
CA GLY A 296 11.31 -8.25 9.63
C GLY A 296 11.02 -7.58 8.28
N GLY A 297 10.31 -8.24 7.37
CA GLY A 297 9.91 -7.68 6.08
C GLY A 297 8.87 -6.57 6.22
N SER A 298 8.81 -5.70 5.21
CA SER A 298 7.80 -4.65 5.12
C SER A 298 7.30 -4.46 3.68
N VAL A 299 6.10 -3.90 3.56
CA VAL A 299 5.54 -3.43 2.29
C VAL A 299 4.87 -2.09 2.52
N THR A 300 5.00 -1.19 1.54
CA THR A 300 4.32 0.11 1.56
C THR A 300 3.34 0.16 0.40
N THR A 301 2.15 0.68 0.68
CA THR A 301 1.14 0.96 -0.33
C THR A 301 0.61 2.37 -0.19
N THR A 302 0.11 2.92 -1.29
CA THR A 302 -0.40 4.28 -1.34
C THR A 302 -1.83 4.28 -1.84
N ILE A 303 -2.70 5.00 -1.16
CA ILE A 303 -4.09 5.22 -1.55
C ILE A 303 -4.34 6.70 -1.63
N GLU A 304 -5.00 7.13 -2.70
CA GLU A 304 -5.37 8.52 -2.92
C GLU A 304 -6.88 8.67 -2.95
N ILE A 305 -7.36 9.72 -2.31
CA ILE A 305 -8.71 10.24 -2.42
C ILE A 305 -8.60 11.62 -3.06
N ILE A 306 -9.19 11.77 -4.24
CA ILE A 306 -9.21 13.03 -4.98
C ILE A 306 -10.66 13.48 -5.06
N THR A 307 -10.91 14.72 -4.68
CA THR A 307 -12.23 15.32 -4.86
C THR A 307 -12.26 16.30 -6.02
N SER A 308 -13.41 16.45 -6.65
CA SER A 308 -13.71 17.55 -7.57
C SER A 308 -15.13 18.05 -7.35
N ALA A 309 -15.31 19.37 -7.30
CA ALA A 309 -16.63 20.00 -7.27
C ALA A 309 -17.30 19.96 -8.65
#